data_AF-A0A1F6HUW2-F1
#
_entry.id   AF-A0A1F6HUW2-F1
#
_cell.length_a   1.000
_cell.length_b   1.000
_cell.length_c   1.000
_cell.angle_alpha   90.00
_cell.angle_beta   90.00
_cell.angle_gamma   90.00
#
_symmetry.space_group_name_H-M   'P 1'
#
loop_
_entity.id
_entity.type
_entity.pdbx_description
1 polymer ?
#
loop_
_entity_poly.entity_id
_entity_poly.type
_entity_poly.pdbx_seq_one_letter_code
_entity_poly.pdbx_strand_id
1 'polypeptide(L)'
;MSTDSGVIELTPPAAPVEHRPGRPDWSYSKNFEQSHRNNPLYEERYDPEIGKEIFFAGRRIIRRDNPINGGVYLVGGAGEAAVVDDVKDPALNNVYNNFRALLPKDSEGTRRNALNVAWDLAQKQIPYSQEKVDIIHNENDIKTDRKILLGAYIGKGGVCRHQALLAGYLLEKLTQEGILGGKVSVDRNFIEGRGGHAWVRYTNSREEVFILDPAQDYKGTLKDAPKNGWDYRRPEDSAGPVVNKLNQIRSQLKKFTK
;
A
#
# COMPACT_ATOMS: atom_id res chain seq x y z
N MET A 1 -4.43 53.15 12.97
CA MET A 1 -3.89 52.27 11.90
C MET A 1 -2.70 51.53 12.50
N SER A 2 -2.85 50.23 12.77
CA SER A 2 -1.79 49.37 13.29
C SER A 2 -1.71 48.15 12.38
N THR A 3 -0.61 48.02 11.64
CA THR A 3 -0.36 46.88 10.77
C THR A 3 0.42 45.84 11.56
N ASP A 4 -0.28 44.82 12.02
CA ASP A 4 0.30 43.66 12.69
C ASP A 4 0.77 42.67 11.62
N SER A 5 2.07 42.69 11.32
CA SER A 5 2.72 41.79 10.37
C SER A 5 3.03 40.47 11.06
N GLY A 6 2.07 39.54 11.02
CA GLY A 6 2.22 38.17 11.49
C GLY A 6 3.24 37.40 10.67
N VAL A 7 4.46 37.28 11.19
CA VAL A 7 5.51 36.40 10.66
C VAL A 7 5.19 34.97 11.09
N ILE A 8 4.86 34.12 10.11
CA ILE A 8 4.71 32.68 10.32
C ILE A 8 6.12 32.08 10.33
N GLU A 9 6.61 31.69 11.50
CA GLU A 9 7.83 30.88 11.61
C GLU A 9 7.60 29.52 10.94
N LEU A 10 8.22 29.34 9.78
CA LEU A 10 8.31 28.04 9.13
C LEU A 10 9.21 27.15 10.00
N THR A 11 8.64 26.06 10.49
CA THR A 11 9.40 25.04 11.23
C THR A 11 10.47 24.49 10.27
N PRO A 12 11.75 24.43 10.68
CA PRO A 12 12.80 23.91 9.81
C PRO A 12 12.49 22.47 9.42
N PRO A 13 12.85 22.03 8.19
CA PRO A 13 12.64 20.66 7.76
C PRO A 13 13.32 19.71 8.76
N ALA A 14 12.63 18.62 9.08
CA ALA A 14 13.18 17.57 9.92
C ALA A 14 14.54 17.13 9.37
N ALA A 15 15.53 16.96 10.25
CA ALA A 15 16.85 16.49 9.88
C ALA A 15 16.74 15.20 9.05
N PRO A 16 17.58 15.02 8.01
CA PRO A 16 17.57 13.80 7.20
C PRO A 16 17.76 12.59 8.12
N VAL A 17 16.87 11.62 7.98
CA VAL A 17 16.96 10.36 8.72
C VAL A 17 18.25 9.68 8.26
N GLU A 18 19.20 9.46 9.17
CA GLU A 18 20.44 8.73 8.88
C GLU A 18 20.09 7.35 8.30
N HIS A 19 20.37 7.15 7.00
CA HIS A 19 20.29 5.84 6.38
C HIS A 19 21.42 4.98 6.93
N ARG A 20 21.07 3.92 7.66
CA ARG A 20 22.01 2.87 8.05
C ARG A 20 21.99 1.80 6.96
N PRO A 21 23.13 1.50 6.32
CA PRO A 21 23.21 0.48 5.29
C PRO A 21 22.60 -0.85 5.76
N GLY A 22 21.75 -1.44 4.93
CA GLY A 22 21.09 -2.72 5.21
C GLY A 22 19.89 -2.69 6.15
N ARG A 23 19.44 -1.51 6.64
CA ARG A 23 18.17 -1.39 7.37
C ARG A 23 17.01 -0.98 6.45
N PRO A 24 15.78 -1.48 6.70
CA PRO A 24 14.60 -1.04 5.97
C PRO A 24 14.28 0.43 6.28
N ASP A 25 14.25 1.24 5.23
CA ASP A 25 13.73 2.60 5.27
C ASP A 25 12.21 2.59 5.08
N TRP A 26 11.51 2.78 6.19
CA TRP A 26 10.06 2.95 6.24
C TRP A 26 9.60 4.38 5.94
N SER A 27 10.52 5.35 5.86
CA SER A 27 10.22 6.71 5.43
C SER A 27 10.07 6.82 3.92
N TYR A 28 10.44 5.78 3.15
CA TYR A 28 10.35 5.74 1.68
C TYR A 28 9.02 6.27 1.13
N SER A 29 7.87 5.84 1.67
CA SER A 29 6.56 6.35 1.26
C SER A 29 6.41 7.85 1.48
N LYS A 30 6.85 8.34 2.64
CA LYS A 30 6.74 9.75 3.04
C LYS A 30 7.70 10.62 2.22
N ASN A 31 8.93 10.15 1.99
CA ASN A 31 9.92 10.87 1.20
C ASN A 31 9.45 11.00 -0.24
N PHE A 32 8.82 9.95 -0.77
CA PHE A 32 8.22 9.98 -2.10
C PHE A 32 7.01 10.94 -2.17
N GLU A 33 6.14 10.94 -1.16
CA GLU A 33 5.06 11.94 -1.10
C GLU A 33 5.60 13.36 -1.04
N GLN A 34 6.67 13.59 -0.27
CA GLN A 34 7.32 14.90 -0.17
C GLN A 34 7.89 15.36 -1.51
N SER A 35 8.49 14.45 -2.30
CA SER A 35 9.01 14.81 -3.62
C SER A 35 7.91 15.22 -4.61
N HIS A 36 6.67 14.81 -4.39
CA HIS A 36 5.51 15.14 -5.25
C HIS A 36 4.73 16.36 -4.79
N ARG A 37 5.06 16.97 -3.63
CA ARG A 37 4.34 18.15 -3.13
C ARG A 37 4.32 19.34 -4.09
N ASN A 38 5.33 19.45 -4.95
CA ASN A 38 5.44 20.50 -5.94
C ASN A 38 4.85 20.10 -7.30
N ASN A 39 4.35 18.88 -7.46
CA ASN A 39 3.68 18.43 -8.68
C ASN A 39 2.27 19.07 -8.73
N PRO A 40 1.87 19.72 -9.83
CA PRO A 40 0.54 20.35 -9.96
C PRO A 40 -0.63 19.36 -9.83
N LEU A 41 -0.38 18.06 -9.95
CA LEU A 41 -1.37 17.01 -9.76
C LEU A 41 -1.51 16.58 -8.28
N TYR A 42 -0.62 17.04 -7.41
CA TYR A 42 -0.66 16.73 -5.99
C TYR A 42 -1.63 17.66 -5.25
N GLU A 43 -2.51 17.08 -4.44
CA GLU A 43 -3.47 17.83 -3.66
C GLU A 43 -3.53 17.29 -2.22
N GLU A 44 -3.61 18.19 -1.24
CA GLU A 44 -3.93 17.85 0.14
C GLU A 44 -5.34 18.34 0.45
N ARG A 45 -6.19 17.45 0.95
CA ARG A 45 -7.55 17.80 1.37
C ARG A 45 -7.70 17.51 2.85
N TYR A 46 -8.33 18.41 3.59
CA TYR A 46 -8.63 18.20 4.99
C TYR A 46 -10.10 17.84 5.14
N ASP A 47 -10.34 16.71 5.80
CA ASP A 47 -11.66 16.30 6.26
C ASP A 47 -11.67 16.34 7.80
N PRO A 48 -12.66 16.98 8.44
CA PRO A 48 -12.73 17.05 9.89
C PRO A 48 -12.82 15.70 10.61
N GLU A 49 -13.42 14.70 9.98
CA GLU A 49 -13.68 13.38 10.57
C GLU A 49 -12.51 12.41 10.38
N ILE A 50 -11.90 12.41 9.19
CA ILE A 50 -10.82 11.47 8.85
C ILE A 50 -9.43 12.13 8.79
N GLY A 51 -9.36 13.46 8.89
CA GLY A 51 -8.13 14.23 8.90
C GLY A 51 -7.59 14.54 7.50
N LYS A 52 -6.27 14.65 7.40
CA LYS A 52 -5.59 15.03 6.16
C LYS A 52 -5.50 13.86 5.19
N GLU A 53 -6.10 14.04 4.02
CA GLU A 53 -6.03 13.15 2.88
C GLU A 53 -5.11 13.72 1.80
N ILE A 54 -4.47 12.83 1.05
CA ILE A 54 -3.53 13.21 0.00
C ILE A 54 -3.96 12.54 -1.30
N PHE A 55 -4.00 13.34 -2.35
CA PHE A 55 -4.45 12.96 -3.68
C PHE A 55 -3.35 13.23 -4.71
N PHE A 56 -3.39 12.45 -5.79
CA PHE A 56 -2.61 12.65 -6.99
C PHE A 56 -3.50 12.49 -8.22
N ALA A 57 -3.55 13.52 -9.06
CA ALA A 57 -4.36 13.58 -10.27
C ALA A 57 -5.82 13.17 -10.04
N GLY A 58 -6.42 13.70 -8.96
CA GLY A 58 -7.79 13.45 -8.53
C GLY A 58 -8.05 12.11 -7.83
N ARG A 59 -7.01 11.31 -7.53
CA ARG A 59 -7.15 9.99 -6.86
C ARG A 59 -6.43 9.97 -5.52
N ARG A 60 -7.00 9.30 -4.53
CA ARG A 60 -6.35 9.14 -3.21
C ARG A 60 -5.05 8.34 -3.38
N ILE A 61 -3.97 8.79 -2.75
CA ILE A 61 -2.71 8.03 -2.78
C ILE A 61 -2.86 6.77 -1.90
N ILE A 62 -2.57 5.60 -2.46
CA ILE A 62 -2.55 4.33 -1.75
C ILE A 62 -1.31 4.30 -0.86
N ARG A 63 -1.55 4.20 0.45
CA ARG A 63 -0.53 4.19 1.50
C ARG A 63 -0.89 3.14 2.55
N ARG A 64 -0.04 3.06 3.57
CA ARG A 64 -0.30 2.27 4.77
C ARG A 64 -1.69 2.59 5.33
N ASP A 65 -2.52 1.57 5.47
CA ASP A 65 -3.86 1.62 6.07
C ASP A 65 -4.85 2.56 5.36
N ASN A 66 -4.56 2.96 4.12
CA ASN A 66 -5.48 3.72 3.27
C ASN A 66 -6.22 2.80 2.29
N PRO A 67 -7.43 3.19 1.82
CA PRO A 67 -8.15 2.44 0.81
C PRO A 67 -7.30 2.20 -0.45
N ILE A 68 -7.40 0.99 -0.99
CA ILE A 68 -6.68 0.54 -2.17
C ILE A 68 -7.51 0.83 -3.42
N ASN A 69 -8.77 0.36 -3.46
CA ASN A 69 -9.68 0.61 -4.57
C ASN A 69 -10.04 2.10 -4.70
N GLY A 70 -10.12 2.58 -5.94
CA GLY A 70 -10.24 3.99 -6.30
C GLY A 70 -8.93 4.80 -6.21
N GLY A 71 -7.89 4.23 -5.60
CA GLY A 71 -6.63 4.90 -5.30
C GLY A 71 -5.60 4.88 -6.43
N VAL A 72 -4.48 5.56 -6.17
CA VAL A 72 -3.28 5.57 -7.01
C VAL A 72 -2.02 5.30 -6.18
N TYR A 73 -1.21 4.35 -6.63
CA TYR A 73 0.06 3.98 -6.02
C TYR A 73 1.19 4.56 -6.85
N LEU A 74 1.93 5.50 -6.27
CA LEU A 74 2.99 6.22 -6.96
C LEU A 74 4.37 5.59 -6.69
N VAL A 75 5.25 5.56 -7.70
CA VAL A 75 6.54 4.86 -7.64
C VAL A 75 7.73 5.79 -7.85
N GLY A 76 8.75 5.66 -6.99
CA GLY A 76 10.07 6.29 -7.13
C GLY A 76 10.75 6.00 -8.46
N GLY A 77 10.96 7.01 -9.30
CA GLY A 77 11.90 6.97 -10.43
C GLY A 77 11.38 6.39 -11.75
N ALA A 78 10.30 5.59 -11.75
CA ALA A 78 9.76 4.99 -12.98
C ALA A 78 8.68 5.85 -13.67
N GLY A 79 8.22 6.93 -13.04
CA GLY A 79 7.16 7.80 -13.58
C GLY A 79 5.79 7.11 -13.70
N GLU A 80 5.60 5.93 -13.08
CA GLU A 80 4.33 5.22 -13.09
C GLU A 80 3.47 5.62 -11.89
N ALA A 81 2.20 5.93 -12.16
CA ALA A 81 1.14 6.07 -11.18
C ALA A 81 0.13 4.92 -11.35
N ALA A 82 0.35 3.79 -10.66
CA ALA A 82 -0.49 2.61 -10.77
C ALA A 82 -1.87 2.85 -10.15
N VAL A 83 -2.93 2.72 -10.92
CA VAL A 83 -4.30 3.02 -10.50
C VAL A 83 -5.05 1.71 -10.24
N VAL A 84 -5.67 1.61 -9.06
CA VAL A 84 -6.60 0.54 -8.73
C VAL A 84 -8.00 1.15 -8.72
N ASP A 85 -8.84 0.79 -9.69
CA ASP A 85 -10.19 1.36 -9.83
C ASP A 85 -11.09 0.35 -10.55
N ASP A 86 -11.81 -0.44 -9.77
CA ASP A 86 -12.68 -1.49 -10.30
C ASP A 86 -13.89 -0.96 -11.07
N VAL A 87 -14.28 0.31 -10.89
CA VAL A 87 -15.34 0.93 -11.70
C VAL A 87 -14.86 1.20 -13.12
N LYS A 88 -13.60 1.57 -13.28
CA LYS A 88 -12.99 1.93 -14.58
C LYS A 88 -12.15 0.82 -15.21
N ASP A 89 -11.93 -0.29 -14.50
CA ASP A 89 -11.08 -1.40 -14.92
C ASP A 89 -11.86 -2.73 -14.95
N PRO A 90 -12.47 -3.08 -16.10
CA PRO A 90 -13.19 -4.34 -16.25
C PRO A 90 -12.32 -5.58 -16.04
N ALA A 91 -11.02 -5.52 -16.34
CA ALA A 91 -10.12 -6.65 -16.12
C ALA A 91 -9.96 -6.94 -14.62
N LEU A 92 -9.88 -5.89 -13.80
CA LEU A 92 -9.83 -6.00 -12.35
C LEU A 92 -11.12 -6.62 -11.76
N ASN A 93 -12.30 -6.22 -12.27
CA ASN A 93 -13.58 -6.84 -11.90
C ASN A 93 -13.65 -8.32 -12.26
N ASN A 94 -13.19 -8.68 -13.47
CA ASN A 94 -13.17 -10.07 -13.91
C ASN A 94 -12.29 -10.94 -13.00
N VAL A 95 -11.12 -10.43 -12.60
CA VAL A 95 -10.25 -11.13 -11.64
C VAL A 95 -10.92 -11.25 -10.27
N TYR A 96 -11.63 -10.21 -9.80
CA TYR A 96 -12.40 -10.31 -8.55
C TYR A 96 -13.51 -11.36 -8.62
N ASN A 97 -14.27 -11.42 -9.71
CA ASN A 97 -15.31 -12.42 -9.90
C ASN A 97 -14.75 -13.84 -9.92
N ASN A 98 -13.60 -14.04 -10.59
CA ASN A 98 -12.88 -15.31 -10.55
C ASN A 98 -12.41 -15.66 -9.14
N PHE A 99 -11.83 -14.69 -8.43
CA PHE A 99 -11.44 -14.84 -7.03
C PHE A 99 -12.61 -15.32 -6.16
N ARG A 100 -13.79 -14.69 -6.29
CA ARG A 100 -15.03 -15.10 -5.61
C ARG A 100 -15.49 -16.51 -5.97
N ALA A 101 -15.31 -16.93 -7.21
CA ALA A 101 -15.67 -18.27 -7.66
C ALA A 101 -14.76 -19.36 -7.07
N LEU A 102 -13.49 -19.03 -6.80
CA LEU A 102 -12.49 -19.93 -6.21
C LEU A 102 -12.64 -20.11 -4.69
N LEU A 103 -13.38 -19.23 -4.01
CA LEU A 103 -13.58 -19.32 -2.57
C LEU A 103 -14.70 -20.32 -2.23
N PRO A 104 -14.57 -21.05 -1.11
CA PRO A 104 -15.65 -21.88 -0.58
C PRO A 104 -16.93 -21.07 -0.38
N LYS A 105 -18.09 -21.72 -0.50
CA LYS A 105 -19.39 -21.04 -0.34
C LYS A 105 -19.75 -20.76 1.12
N ASP A 106 -19.14 -21.48 2.06
CA ASP A 106 -19.33 -21.25 3.49
C ASP A 106 -18.34 -20.19 4.03
N SER A 107 -18.77 -19.50 5.08
CA SER A 107 -18.04 -18.37 5.66
C SER A 107 -16.74 -18.78 6.36
N GLU A 108 -16.69 -19.98 6.94
CA GLU A 108 -15.48 -20.49 7.60
C GLU A 108 -14.41 -20.88 6.57
N GLY A 109 -14.81 -21.62 5.55
CA GLY A 109 -13.98 -21.98 4.41
C GLY A 109 -13.44 -20.75 3.70
N THR A 110 -14.28 -19.73 3.47
CA THR A 110 -13.82 -18.46 2.90
C THR A 110 -12.73 -17.81 3.76
N ARG A 111 -12.98 -17.64 5.07
CA ARG A 111 -12.01 -17.02 5.98
C ARG A 111 -10.68 -17.78 6.03
N ARG A 112 -10.73 -19.11 5.97
CA ARG A 112 -9.53 -19.97 6.00
C ARG A 112 -8.71 -19.89 4.70
N ASN A 113 -9.36 -19.65 3.56
CA ASN A 113 -8.72 -19.75 2.24
C ASN A 113 -8.46 -18.40 1.57
N ALA A 114 -9.13 -17.32 1.96
CA ALA A 114 -9.08 -16.03 1.27
C ALA A 114 -7.65 -15.52 1.03
N LEU A 115 -6.80 -15.58 2.06
CA LEU A 115 -5.41 -15.12 1.95
C LEU A 115 -4.60 -15.97 0.96
N ASN A 116 -4.74 -17.30 1.03
CA ASN A 116 -4.04 -18.22 0.13
C ASN A 116 -4.48 -18.00 -1.32
N VAL A 117 -5.79 -17.96 -1.56
CA VAL A 117 -6.32 -17.78 -2.92
C VAL A 117 -5.96 -16.40 -3.48
N ALA A 118 -5.99 -15.33 -2.67
CA ALA A 118 -5.60 -13.99 -3.12
C ALA A 118 -4.11 -13.91 -3.50
N TRP A 119 -3.23 -14.49 -2.67
CA TRP A 119 -1.80 -14.57 -2.96
C TRP A 119 -1.53 -15.37 -4.24
N ASP A 120 -2.14 -16.55 -4.37
CA ASP A 120 -1.97 -17.47 -5.51
C ASP A 120 -2.45 -16.80 -6.80
N LEU A 121 -3.62 -16.16 -6.74
CA LEU A 121 -4.22 -15.52 -7.90
C LEU A 121 -3.42 -14.29 -8.32
N ALA A 122 -2.86 -13.51 -7.40
CA ALA A 122 -2.01 -12.37 -7.73
C ALA A 122 -0.75 -12.79 -8.50
N GLN A 123 -0.05 -13.86 -8.07
CA GLN A 123 1.09 -14.40 -8.80
C GLN A 123 0.70 -14.90 -10.20
N LYS A 124 -0.42 -15.65 -10.29
CA LYS A 124 -0.89 -16.24 -11.55
C LYS A 124 -1.36 -15.20 -12.56
N GLN A 125 -2.11 -14.19 -12.10
CA GLN A 125 -2.67 -13.15 -12.97
C GLN A 125 -1.65 -12.10 -13.35
N ILE A 126 -0.62 -11.86 -12.53
CA ILE A 126 0.46 -10.92 -12.84
C ILE A 126 1.80 -11.63 -12.60
N PRO A 127 2.28 -12.45 -13.55
CA PRO A 127 3.58 -13.11 -13.43
C PRO A 127 4.71 -12.09 -13.26
N TYR A 128 5.71 -12.39 -12.44
CA TYR A 128 6.80 -11.46 -12.18
C TYR A 128 7.69 -11.29 -13.42
N SER A 129 7.76 -10.08 -14.00
CA SER A 129 8.60 -9.73 -15.13
C SER A 129 8.80 -8.22 -15.22
N GLN A 130 10.05 -7.76 -14.98
CA GLN A 130 10.43 -6.36 -15.20
C GLN A 130 10.39 -6.00 -16.69
N GLU A 131 10.84 -6.90 -17.57
CA GLU A 131 10.81 -6.70 -19.03
C GLU A 131 9.40 -6.37 -19.54
N LYS A 132 8.38 -7.07 -19.04
CA LYS A 132 6.98 -6.80 -19.41
C LYS A 132 6.49 -5.44 -18.90
N VAL A 133 6.96 -5.03 -17.72
CA VAL A 133 6.70 -3.67 -17.21
C VAL A 133 7.34 -2.63 -18.14
N ASP A 134 8.58 -2.84 -18.57
CA ASP A 134 9.29 -1.91 -19.44
C ASP A 134 8.59 -1.79 -20.82
N ILE A 135 8.09 -2.91 -21.37
CA ILE A 135 7.27 -2.90 -22.60
C ILE A 135 6.00 -2.09 -22.39
N ILE A 136 5.25 -2.33 -21.32
CA ILE A 136 4.03 -1.57 -21.01
C ILE A 136 4.36 -0.09 -20.83
N HIS A 137 5.47 0.24 -20.17
CA HIS A 137 5.91 1.61 -19.96
C HIS A 137 6.25 2.31 -21.28
N ASN A 138 6.95 1.63 -22.18
CA ASN A 138 7.27 2.14 -23.51
C ASN A 138 6.03 2.33 -24.38
N GLU A 139 5.12 1.35 -24.42
CA GLU A 139 3.85 1.42 -25.16
C GLU A 139 2.96 2.58 -24.67
N ASN A 140 3.09 2.94 -23.39
CA ASN A 140 2.33 4.04 -22.78
C ASN A 140 3.11 5.35 -22.67
N ASP A 141 4.30 5.47 -23.29
CA ASP A 141 5.17 6.65 -23.21
C ASP A 141 5.27 7.21 -21.78
N ILE A 142 5.58 6.35 -20.81
CA ILE A 142 5.73 6.78 -19.42
C ILE A 142 7.01 7.60 -19.30
N LYS A 143 6.85 8.92 -19.23
CA LYS A 143 7.95 9.87 -18.97
C LYS A 143 7.85 10.54 -17.60
N THR A 144 6.63 10.79 -17.10
CA THR A 144 6.38 11.33 -15.75
C THR A 144 4.97 11.00 -15.26
N ASP A 145 4.87 10.44 -14.06
CA ASP A 145 3.67 10.12 -13.26
C ASP A 145 2.38 9.78 -14.03
N ARG A 146 2.51 9.00 -15.11
CA ARG A 146 1.39 8.64 -15.97
C ARG A 146 0.54 7.58 -15.27
N LYS A 147 -0.76 7.83 -15.24
CA LYS A 147 -1.73 6.90 -14.68
C LYS A 147 -1.86 5.66 -15.56
N ILE A 148 -1.60 4.48 -15.00
CA ILE A 148 -1.83 3.19 -15.66
C ILE A 148 -2.75 2.37 -14.78
N LEU A 149 -3.83 1.84 -15.37
CA LEU A 149 -4.74 0.94 -14.66
C LEU A 149 -4.03 -0.38 -14.36
N LEU A 150 -4.24 -0.93 -13.16
CA LEU A 150 -3.63 -2.19 -12.74
C LEU A 150 -3.95 -3.35 -13.71
N GLY A 151 -5.13 -3.32 -14.33
CA GLY A 151 -5.56 -4.26 -15.36
C GLY A 151 -4.65 -4.35 -16.58
N ALA A 152 -3.84 -3.33 -16.86
CA ALA A 152 -2.85 -3.37 -17.93
C ALA A 152 -1.78 -4.45 -17.70
N TYR A 153 -1.54 -4.85 -16.44
CA TYR A 153 -0.56 -5.87 -16.05
C TYR A 153 -1.17 -7.29 -15.97
N ILE A 154 -2.50 -7.41 -15.93
CA ILE A 154 -3.19 -8.70 -15.82
C ILE A 154 -2.98 -9.51 -17.11
N GLY A 155 -2.49 -10.73 -16.97
CA GLY A 155 -2.15 -11.65 -18.06
C GLY A 155 -0.87 -11.30 -18.82
N LYS A 156 -0.25 -10.15 -18.56
CA LYS A 156 0.97 -9.68 -19.25
C LYS A 156 2.22 -9.81 -18.40
N GLY A 157 2.10 -9.58 -17.10
CA GLY A 157 3.20 -9.59 -16.14
C GLY A 157 3.40 -8.24 -15.46
N GLY A 158 4.13 -8.25 -14.35
CA GLY A 158 4.34 -7.08 -13.50
C GLY A 158 5.45 -7.31 -12.49
N VAL A 159 5.53 -6.47 -11.46
CA VAL A 159 6.53 -6.62 -10.37
C VAL A 159 5.83 -6.58 -9.02
N CYS A 160 6.61 -6.56 -7.92
CA CYS A 160 6.11 -6.67 -6.56
C CYS A 160 4.93 -5.75 -6.25
N ARG A 161 4.99 -4.47 -6.64
CA ARG A 161 3.89 -3.51 -6.45
C ARG A 161 2.60 -3.93 -7.14
N HIS A 162 2.66 -4.44 -8.38
CA HIS A 162 1.46 -4.80 -9.13
C HIS A 162 0.79 -6.03 -8.51
N GLN A 163 1.60 -7.02 -8.13
CA GLN A 163 1.09 -8.21 -7.43
C GLN A 163 0.52 -7.86 -6.04
N ALA A 164 1.20 -6.99 -5.28
CA ALA A 164 0.73 -6.53 -3.98
C ALA A 164 -0.57 -5.72 -4.10
N LEU A 165 -0.69 -4.82 -5.08
CA LEU A 165 -1.92 -4.06 -5.34
C LEU A 165 -3.08 -4.98 -5.69
N LEU A 166 -2.85 -6.00 -6.54
CA LEU A 166 -3.89 -6.95 -6.89
C LEU A 166 -4.34 -7.77 -5.67
N ALA A 167 -3.40 -8.38 -4.94
CA ALA A 167 -3.74 -9.16 -3.75
C ALA A 167 -4.44 -8.29 -2.68
N GLY A 168 -3.97 -7.06 -2.48
CA GLY A 168 -4.55 -6.11 -1.54
C GLY A 168 -5.97 -5.72 -1.92
N TYR A 169 -6.21 -5.39 -3.19
CA TYR A 169 -7.55 -5.10 -3.72
C TYR A 169 -8.54 -6.26 -3.49
N LEU A 170 -8.14 -7.50 -3.80
CA LEU A 170 -9.00 -8.67 -3.63
C LEU A 170 -9.47 -8.85 -2.19
N LEU A 171 -8.55 -8.71 -1.22
CA LEU A 171 -8.86 -8.84 0.20
C LEU A 171 -9.64 -7.63 0.74
N GLU A 172 -9.34 -6.42 0.26
CA GLU A 172 -10.05 -5.22 0.63
C GLU A 172 -11.53 -5.33 0.25
N LYS A 173 -11.82 -5.78 -0.98
CA LYS A 173 -13.20 -5.98 -1.44
C LYS A 173 -13.97 -6.98 -0.57
N LEU A 174 -13.37 -8.12 -0.19
CA LEU A 174 -14.01 -9.05 0.75
C LEU A 174 -14.28 -8.41 2.12
N THR A 175 -13.40 -7.51 2.56
CA THR A 175 -13.55 -6.79 3.83
C THR A 175 -14.68 -5.77 3.74
N GLN A 176 -14.77 -5.02 2.65
CA GLN A 176 -15.85 -4.06 2.36
C GLN A 176 -17.21 -4.74 2.25
N GLU A 177 -17.25 -5.97 1.70
CA GLU A 177 -18.46 -6.79 1.64
C GLU A 177 -18.84 -7.48 2.97
N GLY A 178 -18.05 -7.29 4.03
CA GLY A 178 -18.29 -7.88 5.35
C GLY A 178 -18.05 -9.40 5.42
N ILE A 179 -17.40 -9.97 4.40
CA ILE A 179 -17.15 -11.42 4.30
C ILE A 179 -15.84 -11.81 4.98
N LEU A 180 -14.86 -10.90 4.95
CA LEU A 180 -13.60 -11.03 5.67
C LEU A 180 -13.54 -9.96 6.77
N GLY A 181 -13.23 -10.37 8.00
CA GLY A 181 -13.11 -9.45 9.14
C GLY A 181 -11.65 -9.08 9.41
N GLY A 182 -11.27 -7.83 9.19
CA GLY A 182 -9.91 -7.36 9.42
C GLY A 182 -9.60 -6.04 8.72
N LYS A 183 -8.32 -5.76 8.53
CA LYS A 183 -7.80 -4.61 7.79
C LYS A 183 -6.75 -5.06 6.79
N VAL A 184 -6.78 -4.47 5.61
CA VAL A 184 -5.84 -4.74 4.53
C VAL A 184 -5.03 -3.46 4.28
N SER A 185 -3.73 -3.62 4.05
CA SER A 185 -2.82 -2.53 3.70
C SER A 185 -1.82 -3.02 2.67
N VAL A 186 -1.45 -2.15 1.74
CA VAL A 186 -0.28 -2.34 0.88
C VAL A 186 0.88 -1.59 1.51
N ASP A 187 1.81 -2.34 2.05
CA ASP A 187 3.00 -1.83 2.71
C ASP A 187 4.16 -1.80 1.73
N ARG A 188 5.11 -0.89 1.98
CA ARG A 188 6.35 -0.78 1.22
C ARG A 188 7.46 -0.24 2.10
N ASN A 189 8.69 -0.64 1.79
CA ASN A 189 9.89 0.01 2.31
C ASN A 189 10.98 0.01 1.22
N PHE A 190 12.12 0.59 1.54
CA PHE A 190 13.30 0.57 0.71
C PHE A 190 14.50 0.04 1.49
N ILE A 191 15.33 -0.79 0.87
CA ILE A 191 16.61 -1.22 1.44
C ILE A 191 17.70 -0.77 0.47
N GLU A 192 18.65 0.02 0.96
CA GLU A 192 19.79 0.49 0.17
C GLU A 192 20.54 -0.71 -0.44
N GLY A 193 20.84 -0.61 -1.74
CA GLY A 193 21.47 -1.69 -2.52
C GLY A 193 20.54 -2.84 -2.93
N ARG A 194 19.30 -2.92 -2.41
CA ARG A 194 18.28 -3.89 -2.85
C ARG A 194 17.10 -3.25 -3.60
N GLY A 195 16.79 -1.98 -3.31
CA GLY A 195 15.71 -1.24 -3.94
C GLY A 195 14.44 -1.16 -3.10
N GLY A 196 13.35 -0.75 -3.73
CA GLY A 196 12.03 -0.67 -3.12
C GLY A 196 11.24 -1.97 -3.30
N HIS A 197 10.41 -2.31 -2.32
CA HIS A 197 9.56 -3.49 -2.39
C HIS A 197 8.20 -3.23 -1.76
N ALA A 198 7.19 -3.97 -2.22
CA ALA A 198 5.82 -3.82 -1.78
C ALA A 198 5.17 -5.19 -1.55
N TRP A 199 4.32 -5.26 -0.53
CA TRP A 199 3.60 -6.48 -0.13
C TRP A 199 2.28 -6.11 0.52
N VAL A 200 1.44 -7.12 0.78
CA VAL A 200 0.18 -6.94 1.49
C VAL A 200 0.36 -7.32 2.95
N ARG A 201 -0.15 -6.46 3.84
CA ARG A 201 -0.37 -6.75 5.25
C ARG A 201 -1.87 -6.91 5.48
N TYR A 202 -2.25 -8.05 6.05
CA TYR A 202 -3.60 -8.27 6.55
C TYR A 202 -3.57 -8.41 8.07
N THR A 203 -4.38 -7.64 8.77
CA THR A 203 -4.55 -7.74 10.22
C THR A 203 -5.95 -8.23 10.51
N ASN A 204 -6.09 -9.43 11.07
CA ASN A 204 -7.41 -10.01 11.35
C ASN A 204 -8.06 -9.34 12.57
N SER A 205 -9.30 -9.71 12.86
CA SER A 205 -10.05 -9.20 14.03
C SER A 205 -9.46 -9.57 15.39
N ARG A 206 -8.44 -10.44 15.44
CA ARG A 206 -7.68 -10.80 16.66
C ARG A 206 -6.34 -10.08 16.74
N GLU A 207 -6.12 -9.08 15.88
CA GLU A 207 -4.87 -8.33 15.75
C GLU A 207 -3.67 -9.20 15.32
N GLU A 208 -3.92 -10.40 14.79
CA GLU A 208 -2.87 -11.22 14.19
C GLU A 208 -2.53 -10.69 12.80
N VAL A 209 -1.24 -10.55 12.53
CA VAL A 209 -0.73 -9.98 11.29
C VAL A 209 -0.27 -11.09 10.36
N PHE A 210 -0.82 -11.07 9.15
CA PHE A 210 -0.45 -11.92 8.04
C PHE A 210 0.20 -11.08 6.95
N ILE A 211 1.23 -11.62 6.34
CA ILE A 211 1.94 -11.05 5.22
C ILE A 211 1.66 -11.90 4.00
N LEU A 212 1.30 -11.24 2.91
CA LEU A 212 1.21 -11.84 1.58
C LEU A 212 2.19 -11.09 0.69
N ASP A 213 3.24 -11.78 0.29
CA ASP A 213 4.27 -11.28 -0.62
C ASP A 213 4.37 -12.25 -1.81
N PRO A 214 3.53 -12.05 -2.84
CA PRO A 214 3.60 -12.81 -4.08
C PRO A 214 4.98 -12.81 -4.75
N ALA A 215 5.73 -11.70 -4.66
CA ALA A 215 6.99 -11.54 -5.38
C ALA A 215 8.17 -12.25 -4.71
N GLN A 216 8.11 -12.44 -3.38
CA GLN A 216 9.10 -13.20 -2.60
C GLN A 216 8.63 -14.61 -2.24
N ASP A 217 7.55 -15.08 -2.88
CA ASP A 217 6.94 -16.39 -2.63
C ASP A 217 6.63 -16.65 -1.14
N TYR A 218 6.21 -15.61 -0.42
CA TYR A 218 5.95 -15.70 1.01
C TYR A 218 4.49 -15.40 1.36
N LYS A 219 3.88 -16.30 2.13
CA LYS A 219 2.61 -16.06 2.82
C LYS A 219 2.64 -16.69 4.19
N GLY A 220 2.24 -15.95 5.22
CA GLY A 220 2.29 -16.45 6.59
C GLY A 220 2.09 -15.37 7.63
N THR A 221 2.28 -15.71 8.90
CA THR A 221 2.20 -14.73 9.98
C THR A 221 3.45 -13.88 10.01
N LEU A 222 3.35 -12.60 10.41
CA LEU A 222 4.52 -11.73 10.59
C LEU A 222 5.55 -12.33 11.56
N LYS A 223 5.08 -13.09 12.57
CA LYS A 223 5.94 -13.76 13.56
C LYS A 223 6.84 -14.82 12.93
N ASP A 224 6.32 -15.54 11.93
CA ASP A 224 7.02 -16.63 11.26
C ASP A 224 7.78 -16.15 10.00
N ALA A 225 7.80 -14.84 9.77
CA ALA A 225 8.51 -14.28 8.62
C ALA A 225 10.02 -14.53 8.69
N PRO A 226 10.65 -14.86 7.54
CA PRO A 226 12.08 -15.14 7.50
C PRO A 226 12.88 -13.88 7.86
N LYS A 227 13.75 -14.00 8.87
CA LYS A 227 14.60 -12.89 9.35
C LYS A 227 15.66 -12.44 8.34
N ASN A 228 16.03 -13.32 7.41
CA ASN A 228 17.04 -13.05 6.39
C ASN A 228 16.44 -12.47 5.09
N GLY A 229 15.11 -12.36 5.03
CA GLY A 229 14.36 -11.87 3.88
C GLY A 229 14.10 -10.36 3.94
N TRP A 230 12.98 -9.95 3.36
CA TRP A 230 12.48 -8.59 3.47
C TRP A 230 11.95 -8.33 4.89
N ASP A 231 12.25 -7.17 5.48
CA ASP A 231 11.73 -6.86 6.81
C ASP A 231 10.31 -6.31 6.72
N TYR A 232 9.33 -7.19 6.98
CA TYR A 232 7.91 -6.84 6.95
C TYR A 232 7.43 -6.10 8.21
N ARG A 233 8.27 -6.00 9.25
CA ARG A 233 7.88 -5.38 10.53
C ARG A 233 7.85 -3.87 10.40
N ARG A 234 6.68 -3.29 10.61
CA ARG A 234 6.53 -1.85 10.76
C ARG A 234 7.34 -1.38 11.99
N PRO A 235 7.72 -0.09 12.07
CA PRO A 235 8.42 0.44 13.24
C PRO A 235 7.72 0.14 14.58
N GLU A 236 6.40 0.18 14.59
CA GLU A 236 5.57 -0.18 15.74
C GLU A 236 5.62 -1.68 16.10
N ASP A 237 5.80 -2.59 15.15
CA ASP A 237 5.86 -4.03 15.45
C ASP A 237 7.12 -4.41 16.26
N SER A 238 8.16 -3.56 16.22
CA SER A 238 9.43 -3.76 16.92
C SER A 238 9.43 -3.20 18.35
N ALA A 239 8.47 -2.34 18.66
CA ALA A 239 8.30 -1.82 20.00
C ALA A 239 7.54 -2.89 20.81
N GLY A 240 8.14 -3.43 21.88
CA GLY A 240 7.51 -4.51 22.65
C GLY A 240 6.06 -4.20 23.08
N PRO A 241 5.29 -5.21 23.52
CA PRO A 241 3.82 -5.12 23.71
C PRO A 241 3.36 -3.93 24.57
N VAL A 242 4.18 -3.49 25.53
CA VAL A 242 3.92 -2.33 26.38
C VAL A 242 3.93 -1.00 25.59
N VAL A 243 4.89 -0.83 24.68
CA VAL A 243 5.03 0.41 23.89
C VAL A 243 3.92 0.48 22.84
N ASN A 244 3.50 -0.64 22.27
CA ASN A 244 2.36 -0.69 21.35
C ASN A 244 1.05 -0.35 22.03
N LYS A 245 0.81 -0.86 23.24
CA LYS A 245 -0.36 -0.49 24.04
C LYS A 245 -0.35 1.01 24.40
N LEU A 246 0.81 1.57 24.75
CA LEU A 246 0.95 3.01 25.01
C LEU A 246 0.73 3.87 23.76
N ASN A 247 1.22 3.46 22.59
CA ASN A 247 1.01 4.17 21.33
C ASN A 247 -0.45 4.11 20.88
N GLN A 248 -1.12 2.97 21.10
CA GLN A 248 -2.55 2.81 20.82
C GLN A 248 -3.40 3.69 21.74
N ILE A 249 -3.10 3.71 23.04
CA ILE A 249 -3.76 4.60 24.02
C ILE A 249 -3.55 6.08 23.63
N ARG A 250 -2.32 6.47 23.26
CA ARG A 250 -2.02 7.84 22.82
C ARG A 250 -2.76 8.21 21.53
N SER A 251 -2.88 7.28 20.59
CA SER A 251 -3.65 7.47 19.35
C SER A 251 -5.14 7.68 19.65
N GLN A 252 -5.71 6.90 20.58
CA GLN A 252 -7.10 7.05 21.01
C GLN A 252 -7.32 8.39 21.74
N LEU A 253 -6.44 8.77 22.67
CA LEU A 253 -6.55 10.04 23.41
C LEU A 253 -6.44 11.27 22.51
N LYS A 254 -5.65 11.21 21.43
CA LYS A 254 -5.58 12.29 20.43
C LYS A 254 -6.89 12.50 19.67
N LYS A 255 -7.79 11.51 19.64
CA LYS A 255 -9.13 11.66 19.06
C LYS A 255 -10.12 12.36 19.99
N PHE A 256 -9.82 12.44 21.28
CA PHE A 256 -10.67 13.06 22.31
C PHE A 256 -10.19 14.47 22.74
N THR A 257 -9.08 14.94 22.18
CA THR A 257 -8.47 16.25 22.51
C THR A 257 -8.50 17.23 21.34
N LYS A 258 -9.36 16.98 20.34
CA LYS A 258 -9.72 17.93 19.29
C LYS A 258 -11.19 18.33 19.45
#